data_AF-A0A1I0S8S6-F1
#
_entry.id   AF-A0A1I0S8S6-F1
#
_cell.length_a   1.000
_cell.length_b   1.000
_cell.length_c   1.000
_cell.angle_alpha   90.00
_cell.angle_beta   90.00
_cell.angle_gamma   90.00
#
_symmetry.space_group_name_H-M   'P 1'
#
loop_
_entity.id
_entity.type
_entity.pdbx_description
1 polymer ?
#
loop_
_entity_poly.entity_id
_entity_poly.type
_entity_poly.pdbx_seq_one_letter_code
_entity_poly.pdbx_strand_id
1 'polypeptide(L)'
;MKTNNIFHLPGIKMPVLTHEKIQELTQTPKGKLISGTPFAAFPALLANMESALLQQLALYDRLKHAAADSDSRKMLLLEMLEDHLYLELAHYIQFIKWREQQVSKAS
;
A
#
# COMPACT_ATOMS: atom_id res chain seq x y z
N MET A 1 23.01 -11.68 3.49
CA MET A 1 22.67 -10.44 2.76
C MET A 1 21.28 -10.61 2.19
N LYS A 2 20.29 -9.83 2.65
CA LYS A 2 18.97 -9.77 1.99
C LYS A 2 19.08 -8.68 0.92
N THR A 3 19.03 -9.07 -0.35
CA THR A 3 18.90 -8.13 -1.46
C THR A 3 17.52 -7.49 -1.36
N ASN A 4 17.48 -6.21 -0.99
CA ASN A 4 16.30 -5.38 -1.19
C ASN A 4 16.04 -5.34 -2.71
N ASN A 5 15.16 -6.21 -3.20
CA ASN A 5 14.68 -6.17 -4.57
C ASN A 5 13.74 -4.97 -4.70
N ILE A 6 14.32 -3.77 -4.73
CA ILE A 6 13.61 -2.57 -5.14
C ILE A 6 13.52 -2.67 -6.66
N PHE A 7 12.38 -3.14 -7.14
CA PHE A 7 12.06 -3.15 -8.56
C PHE A 7 11.90 -1.69 -9.03
N HIS A 8 12.97 -1.12 -9.58
CA HIS A 8 12.91 0.16 -10.29
C HIS A 8 12.28 -0.09 -11.67
N LEU A 9 10.98 0.17 -11.81
CA LEU A 9 10.32 0.26 -13.10
C LEU A 9 10.60 1.64 -13.71
N PRO A 10 11.46 1.78 -14.74
CA PRO A 10 11.73 3.07 -15.36
C PRO A 10 10.46 3.58 -16.07
N GLY A 11 10.03 4.79 -15.72
CA GLY A 11 8.97 5.52 -16.43
C GLY A 11 7.66 5.75 -15.66
N ILE A 12 7.45 5.09 -14.51
CA ILE A 12 6.23 5.26 -13.70
C ILE A 12 6.61 5.96 -12.40
N LYS A 13 6.10 7.18 -12.20
CA LYS A 13 6.29 7.91 -10.95
C LYS A 13 5.38 7.29 -9.89
N MET A 14 5.98 6.79 -8.81
CA MET A 14 5.22 6.31 -7.66
C MET A 14 4.37 7.46 -7.08
N PRO A 15 3.08 7.23 -6.80
CA PRO A 15 2.26 8.24 -6.16
C PRO A 15 2.80 8.52 -4.75
N VAL A 16 2.69 9.79 -4.33
CA VAL A 16 3.18 10.23 -3.02
C VAL A 16 2.00 10.40 -2.07
N LEU A 17 2.15 9.89 -0.86
CA LEU A 17 1.17 10.08 0.21
C LEU A 17 1.29 11.51 0.79
N THR A 18 0.67 12.49 0.14
CA THR A 18 0.59 13.88 0.63
C THR A 18 -0.46 14.03 1.73
N HIS A 19 -0.47 15.17 2.42
CA HIS A 19 -1.48 15.45 3.45
C HIS A 19 -2.91 15.48 2.87
N GLU A 20 -3.09 16.15 1.73
CA GLU A 20 -4.34 16.14 0.98
C GLU A 20 -4.73 14.71 0.58
N LYS A 21 -3.76 13.91 0.13
CA LYS A 21 -4.03 12.52 -0.25
C LYS A 21 -4.45 11.66 0.93
N ILE A 22 -3.89 11.87 2.12
CA ILE A 22 -4.33 11.20 3.35
C ILE A 22 -5.79 11.56 3.65
N GLN A 23 -6.15 12.85 3.54
CA GLN A 23 -7.53 13.29 3.77
C GLN A 23 -8.50 12.62 2.79
N GLU A 24 -8.17 12.55 1.51
CA GLU A 24 -8.98 11.84 0.51
C GLU A 24 -9.10 10.34 0.83
N LEU A 25 -7.97 9.66 1.01
CA LEU A 25 -7.96 8.21 1.15
C LEU A 25 -8.68 7.76 2.42
N THR A 26 -8.57 8.50 3.52
CA THR A 26 -9.26 8.18 4.77
C THR A 26 -10.79 8.27 4.67
N GLN A 27 -11.34 8.96 3.66
CA GLN A 27 -12.79 8.99 3.41
C GLN A 27 -13.29 7.79 2.61
N THR A 28 -12.41 7.05 1.93
CA THR A 28 -12.81 5.87 1.14
C THR A 28 -13.15 4.69 2.04
N PRO A 29 -13.91 3.69 1.55
CA PRO A 29 -14.20 2.48 2.33
C PRO A 29 -12.93 1.75 2.81
N LYS A 30 -11.90 1.65 1.95
CA LYS A 30 -10.62 1.02 2.29
C LYS A 30 -9.83 1.84 3.30
N GLY A 31 -9.83 3.17 3.18
CA GLY A 31 -9.21 4.05 4.18
C GLY A 31 -9.91 3.97 5.53
N LYS A 32 -11.25 3.96 5.57
CA LYS A 32 -12.03 3.79 6.81
C LYS A 32 -11.73 2.46 7.50
N LEU A 33 -11.59 1.37 6.73
CA LEU A 33 -11.14 0.08 7.25
C LEU A 33 -9.76 0.19 7.92
N ILE A 34 -8.80 0.82 7.25
CA ILE A 34 -7.43 1.03 7.78
C ILE A 34 -7.48 1.89 9.05
N SER A 35 -8.17 3.04 9.03
CA SER A 35 -8.31 3.94 10.17
C SER A 35 -8.97 3.29 11.38
N GLY A 36 -9.98 2.45 11.14
CA GLY A 36 -10.70 1.69 12.16
C GLY A 36 -9.96 0.47 12.69
N THR A 37 -8.88 0.03 12.02
CA THR A 37 -8.13 -1.14 12.44
C THR A 37 -7.48 -0.90 13.83
N PRO A 38 -7.62 -1.83 14.79
CA PRO A 38 -6.92 -1.74 16.07
C PRO A 38 -5.40 -1.85 15.89
N PHE A 39 -4.61 -1.16 16.71
CA PHE A 39 -3.14 -1.20 16.61
C PHE A 39 -2.57 -2.63 16.60
N ALA A 40 -3.12 -3.51 17.45
CA ALA A 40 -2.70 -4.92 17.55
C ALA A 40 -2.94 -5.74 16.26
N ALA A 41 -3.86 -5.30 15.39
CA ALA A 41 -4.20 -5.98 14.14
C ALA A 41 -3.40 -5.45 12.93
N PHE A 42 -2.68 -4.32 13.06
CA PHE A 42 -1.89 -3.75 11.97
C PHE A 42 -0.83 -4.68 11.39
N PRO A 43 -0.06 -5.45 12.18
CA PRO A 43 0.92 -6.37 11.61
C PRO A 43 0.31 -7.36 10.60
N ALA A 44 -0.87 -7.90 10.91
CA ALA A 44 -1.58 -8.80 10.00
C ALA A 44 -2.15 -8.07 8.78
N LEU A 45 -2.72 -6.87 8.99
CA LEU A 45 -3.21 -6.02 7.89
C LEU A 45 -2.10 -5.71 6.88
N LEU A 46 -0.94 -5.24 7.35
CA LEU A 46 0.20 -4.89 6.51
C LEU A 46 0.73 -6.10 5.74
N ALA A 47 0.90 -7.25 6.41
CA ALA A 47 1.34 -8.48 5.75
C ALA A 47 0.39 -8.91 4.62
N ASN A 48 -0.93 -8.77 4.82
CA ASN A 48 -1.92 -9.07 3.78
C ASN A 48 -1.83 -8.10 2.59
N MET A 49 -1.65 -6.80 2.86
CA MET A 49 -1.53 -5.77 1.82
C MET A 49 -0.23 -5.94 1.00
N GLU A 50 0.89 -6.21 1.67
CA GLU A 50 2.16 -6.53 1.01
C GLU A 50 2.05 -7.81 0.16
N SER A 51 1.40 -8.85 0.68
CA SER A 51 1.19 -10.09 -0.08
C SER A 51 0.36 -9.86 -1.33
N ALA A 52 -0.71 -9.06 -1.25
CA ALA A 52 -1.53 -8.70 -2.41
C ALA A 52 -0.72 -7.96 -3.48
N LEU A 53 0.10 -6.97 -3.09
CA LEU A 53 0.98 -6.25 -4.02
C LEU A 53 2.00 -7.17 -4.69
N LEU A 54 2.59 -8.12 -3.94
CA LEU A 54 3.50 -9.11 -4.50
C LEU A 54 2.81 -10.04 -5.51
N GLN A 55 1.56 -10.42 -5.25
CA GLN A 55 0.77 -11.22 -6.18
C GLN A 55 0.45 -10.43 -7.47
N GLN A 56 0.10 -9.15 -7.35
CA GLN A 56 -0.13 -8.27 -8.50
C GLN A 56 1.15 -8.06 -9.32
N LEU A 57 2.30 -7.86 -8.68
CA LEU A 57 3.61 -7.82 -9.35
C LEU A 57 3.88 -9.10 -10.15
N ALA A 58 3.69 -10.26 -9.52
CA ALA A 58 3.89 -11.54 -10.19
C ALA A 58 2.92 -11.75 -11.37
N LEU A 59 1.68 -11.28 -11.25
CA LEU A 59 0.71 -11.29 -12.34
C LEU A 59 1.14 -10.37 -13.49
N TYR A 60 1.61 -9.16 -13.16
CA TYR A 60 2.10 -8.20 -14.16
C TYR A 60 3.26 -8.78 -14.98
N ASP A 61 4.23 -9.44 -14.33
CA ASP A 61 5.35 -10.10 -15.00
C ASP A 61 4.89 -11.21 -15.94
N ARG A 62 3.90 -12.02 -15.52
CA ARG A 62 3.30 -13.06 -16.39
C ARG A 62 2.62 -12.44 -17.61
N LEU A 63 1.81 -11.38 -17.42
CA LEU A 63 1.14 -10.69 -18.53
C LEU A 63 2.13 -10.04 -19.49
N LYS A 64 3.26 -9.54 -18.98
CA LYS A 64 4.34 -9.00 -19.81
C LYS A 64 4.90 -10.04 -20.80
N HIS A 65 4.94 -11.32 -20.40
CA HIS A 65 5.52 -12.41 -21.19
C HIS A 65 4.49 -13.12 -22.08
N ALA A 66 3.20 -13.06 -21.73
CA ALA A 66 2.14 -13.85 -22.37
C ALA A 66 1.52 -13.22 -23.64
N ALA A 67 2.17 -12.25 -24.29
CA ALA A 67 1.55 -11.41 -25.34
C ALA A 67 0.18 -10.83 -24.92
N ALA A 68 0.00 -10.63 -23.62
CA ALA A 68 -1.26 -10.16 -23.07
C ALA A 68 -1.56 -8.73 -23.52
N ASP A 69 -2.85 -8.44 -23.59
CA ASP A 69 -3.37 -7.14 -23.98
C ASP A 69 -2.73 -5.99 -23.17
N SER A 70 -2.40 -4.92 -23.88
CA SER A 70 -1.70 -3.75 -23.33
C SER A 70 -2.56 -3.04 -22.29
N ASP A 71 -3.88 -3.02 -22.47
CA ASP A 71 -4.78 -2.29 -21.59
C ASP A 71 -5.00 -3.04 -20.28
N SER A 72 -5.10 -4.38 -20.32
CA SER A 72 -5.12 -5.22 -19.11
C SER A 72 -3.89 -4.99 -18.22
N ARG A 73 -2.70 -4.83 -18.80
CA ARG A 73 -1.47 -4.54 -18.03
C ARG A 73 -1.48 -3.14 -17.43
N LYS A 74 -2.00 -2.13 -18.16
CA LYS A 74 -2.13 -0.77 -17.64
C LYS A 74 -3.11 -0.70 -16.47
N MET A 75 -4.25 -1.38 -16.57
CA MET A 75 -5.25 -1.44 -15.49
C MET A 75 -4.64 -2.04 -14.22
N LEU A 76 -3.98 -3.20 -14.34
CA LEU A 76 -3.29 -3.82 -13.20
C LEU A 76 -2.24 -2.89 -12.59
N LEU A 77 -1.47 -2.18 -13.42
CA LEU A 77 -0.50 -1.22 -12.92
C LEU A 77 -1.15 -0.08 -12.12
N LEU A 78 -2.27 0.47 -12.60
CA LEU A 78 -2.99 1.53 -11.89
C LEU A 78 -3.53 1.02 -10.54
N GLU A 79 -4.08 -0.19 -10.51
CA GLU A 79 -4.52 -0.85 -9.28
C GLU A 79 -3.36 -1.01 -8.28
N MET A 80 -2.18 -1.44 -8.75
CA MET A 80 -0.99 -1.57 -7.91
C MET A 80 -0.52 -0.24 -7.32
N LEU A 81 -0.57 0.84 -8.09
CA LEU A 81 -0.21 2.18 -7.61
C LEU A 81 -1.19 2.66 -6.54
N GLU A 82 -2.48 2.39 -6.72
CA GLU A 82 -3.50 2.70 -5.72
C GLU A 82 -3.32 1.85 -4.45
N ASP A 83 -3.11 0.54 -4.59
CA ASP A 83 -2.90 -0.36 -3.47
C ASP A 83 -1.64 -0.03 -2.67
N HIS A 84 -0.59 0.42 -3.36
CA HIS A 84 0.60 0.96 -2.71
C HIS A 84 0.30 2.21 -1.87
N LEU A 85 -0.52 3.15 -2.37
CA LEU A 85 -0.92 4.32 -1.57
C LEU A 85 -1.66 3.93 -0.30
N TYR A 86 -2.52 2.91 -0.36
CA TYR A 86 -3.20 2.41 0.83
C TYR A 86 -2.24 1.72 1.80
N LEU A 87 -1.20 1.04 1.32
CA LEU A 87 -0.16 0.46 2.17
C LEU A 87 0.61 1.57 2.91
N GLU A 88 1.02 2.61 2.21
CA GLU A 88 1.65 3.80 2.81
C GLU A 88 0.72 4.45 3.86
N LEU A 89 -0.58 4.58 3.55
CA LEU A 89 -1.56 5.08 4.51
C LEU A 89 -1.64 4.18 5.75
N ALA A 90 -1.62 2.85 5.59
CA ALA A 90 -1.65 1.93 6.71
C ALA A 90 -0.43 2.10 7.63
N HIS A 91 0.77 2.26 7.07
CA HIS A 91 1.97 2.59 7.86
C HIS A 91 1.83 3.94 8.58
N TYR A 92 1.33 4.97 7.89
CA TYR A 92 1.09 6.28 8.50
C TYR A 92 0.13 6.17 9.69
N ILE A 93 -1.03 5.52 9.53
CA ILE A 93 -2.01 5.34 10.61
C ILE A 93 -1.45 4.49 11.75
N GLN A 94 -0.67 3.44 11.45
CA GLN A 94 0.00 2.64 12.47
C GLN A 94 0.92 3.51 13.33
N PHE A 95 1.70 4.39 12.70
CA PHE A 95 2.58 5.33 13.40
C PHE A 95 1.81 6.30 14.29
N ILE A 96 0.70 6.87 13.79
CA ILE A 96 -0.15 7.76 14.59
C ILE A 96 -0.70 7.05 15.83
N LYS A 97 -1.26 5.84 15.66
CA LYS A 97 -1.78 5.04 16.78
C LYS A 97 -0.70 4.66 17.78
N TRP A 98 0.50 4.29 17.30
CA TRP A 98 1.65 4.04 18.18
C TRP A 98 1.98 5.28 19.01
N ARG A 99 2.03 6.45 18.38
CA ARG A 99 2.29 7.72 19.06
C ARG A 99 1.26 8.02 20.14
N GLU A 100 -0.02 7.83 19.86
CA GLU A 100 -1.12 8.03 20.82
C GLU A 100 -0.97 7.12 22.05
N GLN A 101 -0.58 5.85 21.85
CA GLN A 101 -0.30 4.93 22.95
C GLN A 101 0.87 5.36 23.82
N GLN A 102 1.92 5.96 23.24
CA GLN A 102 3.05 6.47 24.02
C GLN A 102 2.67 7.68 24.85
N VAL A 103 1.91 8.63 24.28
CA VAL A 103 1.44 9.82 25.00
C VAL A 103 0.52 9.41 26.17
N SER A 104 -0.39 8.46 25.96
CA SER A 104 -1.28 7.96 27.00
C SER A 104 -0.56 7.24 28.15
N LYS A 105 0.65 6.72 27.93
CA LYS A 105 1.46 6.07 28.98
C LYS A 105 2.33 7.06 29.77
N ALA A 106 2.54 8.26 29.23
CA ALA A 106 3.35 9.31 29.82
C ALA A 106 2.54 10.33 30.64
N SER A 107 1.20 10.23 30.59
CA SER A 107 0.23 11.02 31.38
C SER A 107 -0.29 10.18 32.53
#